data_AF-R0HTJ2-F1
#
_entry.id   AF-R0HTJ2-F1
#
_cell.length_a   1.000
_cell.length_b   1.000
_cell.length_c   1.000
_cell.angle_alpha   90.00
_cell.angle_beta   90.00
_cell.angle_gamma   90.00
#
_symmetry.space_group_name_H-M   'P 1'
#
loop_
_entity.id
_entity.type
_entity.pdbx_description
1 polymer ?
#
loop_
_entity_poly.entity_id
_entity_poly.type
_entity_poly.pdbx_seq_one_letter_code
_entity_poly.pdbx_strand_id
1 'polypeptide(L)'
;KDVFKKTYEDYKLPESKWEMDEIMKYHLWGNECVMGNVLYVYDGYNYILRTCDLKQRTWGMVKGLENLPLGDYLSKLVCCGNMLILFLRILDRDDTIVWKRKIWCVEISVERREGQIWGKVECCDLLLDGHFDITKSIVVTL
;
A
#
# COMPACT_ATOMS: atom_id res chain seq x y z
N LYS A 1 -17.41 13.63 -18.66
CA LYS A 1 -16.34 12.96 -19.45
C LYS A 1 -15.38 12.37 -18.45
N ASP A 2 -15.58 11.09 -18.16
CA ASP A 2 -14.87 10.31 -17.16
C ASP A 2 -13.38 10.26 -17.46
N VAL A 3 -12.58 10.80 -16.55
CA VAL A 3 -11.13 10.64 -16.54
C VAL A 3 -10.85 9.81 -15.30
N PHE A 4 -10.24 8.65 -15.49
CA PHE A 4 -9.84 7.66 -14.47
C PHE A 4 -10.92 6.70 -13.97
N LYS A 5 -11.32 5.79 -14.85
CA LYS A 5 -11.76 4.45 -14.43
C LYS A 5 -10.87 3.42 -15.13
N LYS A 6 -9.61 3.32 -14.69
CA LYS A 6 -8.81 2.12 -14.99
C LYS A 6 -9.30 1.04 -14.03
N THR A 7 -9.66 -0.11 -14.56
CA THR A 7 -10.17 -1.24 -13.79
C THR A 7 -9.07 -2.26 -13.56
N TYR A 8 -9.23 -3.09 -12.53
CA TYR A 8 -8.31 -4.16 -12.14
C TYR A 8 -7.86 -5.07 -13.31
N GLU A 9 -8.72 -5.24 -14.33
CA GLU A 9 -8.45 -6.07 -15.52
C GLU A 9 -7.40 -5.47 -16.48
N ASP A 10 -7.13 -4.17 -16.39
CA ASP A 10 -6.16 -3.48 -17.26
C ASP A 10 -4.71 -3.79 -16.87
N TYR A 11 -4.47 -4.34 -15.67
CA TYR A 11 -3.16 -4.66 -15.14
C TYR A 11 -2.91 -6.17 -15.13
N LYS A 12 -2.69 -6.73 -16.32
CA LYS A 12 -2.12 -8.08 -16.45
C LYS A 12 -0.65 -8.02 -16.04
N LEU A 13 -0.39 -8.18 -14.73
CA LEU A 13 0.96 -8.19 -14.18
C LEU A 13 1.72 -9.43 -14.70
N PRO A 14 2.97 -9.27 -15.19
CA PRO A 14 3.82 -10.42 -15.51
C PRO A 14 3.99 -11.30 -14.27
N GLU A 15 3.76 -12.61 -14.40
CA GLU A 15 3.99 -13.61 -13.36
C GLU A 15 5.50 -13.84 -13.06
N SER A 16 6.39 -12.96 -13.54
CA SER A 16 7.83 -13.12 -13.46
C SER A 16 8.43 -12.57 -12.17
N LYS A 17 9.50 -13.24 -11.69
CA LYS A 17 10.41 -12.74 -10.66
C LYS A 17 10.92 -11.34 -11.03
N TRP A 18 10.47 -10.32 -10.30
CA TRP A 18 11.01 -8.96 -10.38
C TRP A 18 12.44 -8.93 -9.82
N GLU A 19 13.37 -8.29 -10.54
CA GLU A 19 14.79 -8.27 -10.20
C GLU A 19 15.08 -7.39 -8.97
N MET A 20 16.18 -7.66 -8.25
CA MET A 20 16.58 -6.90 -7.04
C MET A 20 16.65 -5.38 -7.28
N ASP A 21 16.95 -4.96 -8.51
CA ASP A 21 17.04 -3.55 -8.90
C ASP A 21 15.69 -2.84 -8.86
N GLU A 22 14.58 -3.55 -9.12
CA GLU A 22 13.24 -2.99 -8.93
C GLU A 22 12.88 -2.88 -7.46
N ILE A 23 13.36 -3.79 -6.61
CA ILE A 23 13.18 -3.72 -5.15
C ILE A 23 13.86 -2.47 -4.60
N MET A 24 15.07 -2.18 -5.07
CA MET A 24 15.81 -0.97 -4.68
C MET A 24 15.06 0.31 -5.05
N LYS A 25 14.36 0.33 -6.19
CA LYS A 25 13.52 1.46 -6.59
C LYS A 25 12.42 1.76 -5.56
N TYR A 26 11.79 0.73 -4.98
CA TYR A 26 10.73 0.92 -3.98
C TYR A 26 11.28 1.15 -2.55
N HIS A 27 12.43 0.58 -2.20
CA HIS A 27 13.11 0.83 -0.92
C HIS A 27 13.50 2.31 -0.72
N LEU A 28 13.69 3.07 -1.79
CA LEU A 28 14.02 4.50 -1.72
C LEU A 28 12.94 5.34 -1.02
N TRP A 29 11.71 4.84 -0.90
CA TRP A 29 10.61 5.60 -0.34
C TRP A 29 10.17 5.17 1.05
N GLY A 30 10.69 4.07 1.63
CA GLY A 30 10.32 3.68 3.00
C GLY A 30 8.83 3.34 3.14
N ASN A 31 8.28 2.66 2.14
CA ASN A 31 6.88 2.27 2.04
C ASN A 31 6.71 0.74 2.22
N GLU A 32 7.67 0.12 2.91
CA GLU A 32 7.74 -1.31 3.14
C GLU A 32 7.68 -1.67 4.63
N CYS A 33 7.19 -2.88 4.91
CA CYS A 33 7.35 -3.48 6.22
C CYS A 33 7.46 -5.00 6.11
N VAL A 34 8.07 -5.62 7.11
CA VAL A 34 8.26 -7.08 7.16
C VAL A 34 7.37 -7.65 8.26
N MET A 35 6.54 -8.63 7.91
CA MET A 35 5.74 -9.40 8.86
C MET A 35 6.03 -10.89 8.65
N GLY A 36 6.64 -11.52 9.65
CA GLY A 36 7.17 -12.88 9.53
C GLY A 36 8.27 -12.97 8.46
N ASN A 37 8.08 -13.81 7.43
CA ASN A 37 9.02 -13.96 6.31
C ASN A 37 8.54 -13.26 5.02
N VAL A 38 7.55 -12.38 5.13
CA VAL A 38 6.98 -11.67 3.98
C VAL A 38 7.30 -10.18 4.09
N LEU A 39 7.95 -9.66 3.05
CA LEU A 39 8.08 -8.23 2.82
C LEU A 39 6.81 -7.74 2.13
N TYR A 40 6.17 -6.72 2.71
CA TYR A 40 5.06 -6.01 2.11
C TYR A 40 5.54 -4.65 1.63
N VAL A 41 5.11 -4.23 0.44
CA VAL A 41 5.47 -2.94 -0.16
C VAL A 41 4.22 -2.32 -0.76
N TYR A 42 3.87 -1.11 -0.33
CA TYR A 42 2.82 -0.36 -1.02
C TYR A 42 3.38 0.26 -2.30
N ASP A 43 2.80 -0.11 -3.44
CA ASP A 43 3.11 0.51 -4.71
C ASP A 43 2.08 1.56 -5.07
N GLY A 44 2.41 2.83 -4.80
CA GLY A 44 1.57 3.97 -5.14
C GLY A 44 1.42 4.23 -6.65
N TYR A 45 2.21 3.60 -7.54
CA TYR A 45 2.02 3.73 -8.98
C TYR A 45 0.91 2.82 -9.53
N ASN A 46 0.81 1.61 -8.96
CA ASN A 46 -0.20 0.63 -9.37
C ASN A 46 -1.33 0.48 -8.35
N TYR A 47 -1.25 1.19 -7.22
CA TYR A 47 -2.23 1.19 -6.13
C TYR A 47 -2.48 -0.22 -5.55
N ILE A 48 -1.41 -1.00 -5.44
CA ILE A 48 -1.46 -2.38 -4.95
C ILE A 48 -0.49 -2.57 -3.79
N LEU A 49 -0.79 -3.56 -2.95
CA LEU A 49 0.11 -4.05 -1.93
C LEU A 49 0.87 -5.27 -2.46
N ARG A 50 2.15 -5.10 -2.75
CA ARG A 50 3.03 -6.18 -3.20
C ARG A 50 3.55 -6.98 -2.02
N THR A 51 3.87 -8.24 -2.29
CA THR A 51 4.48 -9.15 -1.32
C THR A 51 5.71 -9.81 -1.91
N CYS A 52 6.74 -10.05 -1.09
CA CYS A 52 7.86 -10.91 -1.43
C CYS A 52 8.09 -11.92 -0.31
N ASP A 53 8.04 -13.21 -0.62
CA ASP A 53 8.50 -14.25 0.31
C ASP A 53 10.03 -14.20 0.36
N LEU A 54 10.58 -13.77 1.49
CA LEU A 54 12.02 -13.55 1.64
C LEU A 54 12.85 -14.84 1.61
N LYS A 55 12.23 -15.99 1.87
CA LYS A 55 12.90 -17.30 1.81
C LYS A 55 12.95 -17.81 0.38
N GLN A 56 11.82 -17.76 -0.32
CA GLN A 56 11.70 -18.27 -1.67
C GLN A 56 12.12 -17.25 -2.73
N ARG A 57 12.24 -15.97 -2.34
CA ARG A 57 12.44 -14.82 -3.23
C ARG A 57 11.42 -14.78 -4.35
N THR A 58 10.17 -15.05 -4.01
CA THR A 58 9.03 -15.05 -4.92
C THR A 58 8.14 -13.86 -4.64
N TRP A 59 7.73 -13.21 -5.71
CA TRP A 59 6.87 -12.03 -5.66
C TRP A 59 5.41 -12.40 -5.82
N GLY A 60 4.55 -11.56 -5.26
CA GLY A 60 3.12 -11.64 -5.38
C GLY A 60 2.47 -10.32 -5.01
N MET A 61 1.17 -10.37 -4.80
CA MET A 61 0.37 -9.24 -4.33
C MET A 61 -0.68 -9.73 -3.33
N VAL A 62 -1.12 -8.83 -2.46
CA VAL A 62 -2.24 -9.07 -1.57
C VAL A 62 -3.54 -8.92 -2.35
N LYS A 63 -4.38 -9.96 -2.34
CA LYS A 63 -5.71 -9.97 -2.97
C LYS A 63 -6.79 -9.46 -2.02
N GLY A 64 -7.97 -9.08 -2.54
CA GLY A 64 -9.10 -8.66 -1.69
C GLY A 64 -9.05 -7.19 -1.24
N LEU A 65 -8.16 -6.40 -1.84
CA LEU A 65 -7.92 -4.99 -1.52
C LEU A 65 -8.24 -4.06 -2.71
N GLU A 66 -9.10 -4.50 -3.63
CA GLU A 66 -9.40 -3.80 -4.89
C GLU A 66 -10.09 -2.44 -4.69
N ASN A 67 -10.68 -2.22 -3.50
CA ASN A 67 -11.41 -1.01 -3.14
C ASN A 67 -10.61 -0.05 -2.23
N LEU A 68 -9.28 -0.23 -2.12
CA LEU A 68 -8.45 0.70 -1.37
C LEU A 68 -8.49 2.11 -2.01
N PRO A 69 -8.52 3.17 -1.19
CA PRO A 69 -8.33 4.51 -1.70
C PRO A 69 -6.98 4.66 -2.43
N LEU A 70 -6.95 5.48 -3.47
CA LEU A 70 -5.76 5.65 -4.33
C LEU A 70 -4.77 6.62 -3.69
N GLY A 71 -3.95 6.12 -2.76
CA GLY A 71 -2.86 6.90 -2.18
C GLY A 71 -1.65 6.99 -3.11
N ASP A 72 -0.91 8.10 -3.04
CA ASP A 72 0.28 8.31 -3.85
C ASP A 72 1.54 7.62 -3.30
N TYR A 73 2.67 7.81 -3.98
CA TYR A 73 3.97 7.19 -3.65
C TYR A 73 4.60 7.66 -2.34
N LEU A 74 4.05 8.66 -1.64
CA LEU A 74 4.51 9.05 -0.30
C LEU A 74 3.66 8.43 0.82
N SER A 75 2.69 7.59 0.47
CA SER A 75 1.94 6.77 1.43
C SER A 75 2.85 5.80 2.16
N LYS A 76 2.62 5.57 3.46
CA LYS A 76 3.49 4.75 4.33
C LYS A 76 2.83 3.48 4.78
N LEU A 77 3.58 2.39 4.76
CA LEU A 77 3.14 1.09 5.28
C LEU A 77 3.94 0.75 6.53
N VAL A 78 3.26 0.29 7.58
CA VAL A 78 3.90 -0.28 8.76
C VAL A 78 3.21 -1.57 9.18
N CYS A 79 3.96 -2.42 9.87
CA CYS A 79 3.48 -3.68 10.41
C CYS A 79 3.29 -3.50 11.93
N CYS A 80 2.06 -3.59 12.42
CA CYS A 80 1.73 -3.48 13.84
C CYS A 80 1.18 -4.83 14.33
N GLY A 81 2.00 -5.61 15.05
CA GLY A 81 1.66 -6.98 15.41
C GLY A 81 1.42 -7.84 14.17
N ASN A 82 0.19 -8.37 14.04
CA ASN A 82 -0.24 -9.19 12.91
C ASN A 82 -1.08 -8.41 11.88
N MET A 83 -1.06 -7.08 11.95
CA MET A 83 -1.85 -6.20 11.09
C MET A 83 -0.94 -5.26 10.31
N LEU A 84 -1.35 -4.93 9.10
CA LEU A 84 -0.73 -3.89 8.30
C LEU A 84 -1.49 -2.59 8.51
N ILE A 85 -0.77 -1.51 8.74
CA ILE A 85 -1.32 -0.15 8.81
C ILE A 85 -0.77 0.63 7.63
N LEU A 86 -1.65 1.07 6.75
CA LEU A 86 -1.33 1.82 5.55
C LEU A 86 -1.84 3.25 5.71
N PHE A 87 -0.92 4.20 5.85
CA PHE A 87 -1.21 5.62 5.83
C PHE A 87 -1.20 6.11 4.38
N LEU A 88 -2.38 6.26 3.80
CA LEU A 88 -2.55 6.74 2.43
C LEU A 88 -2.54 8.25 2.39
N ARG A 89 -1.60 8.83 1.63
CA ARG A 89 -1.64 10.25 1.28
C ARG A 89 -2.42 10.42 0.00
N ILE A 90 -3.55 11.11 0.08
CA ILE A 90 -4.46 11.33 -1.04
C ILE A 90 -4.49 12.81 -1.39
N LEU A 91 -4.33 13.10 -2.68
CA LEU A 91 -4.52 14.42 -3.24
C LEU A 91 -6.00 14.59 -3.60
N ASP A 92 -6.69 15.39 -2.81
CA ASP A 92 -8.07 15.73 -3.04
C ASP A 92 -8.16 17.11 -3.71
N ARG A 93 -9.02 17.22 -4.72
CA ARG A 93 -9.29 18.47 -5.40
C ARG A 93 -10.57 19.04 -4.81
N ASP A 94 -10.44 20.08 -4.02
CA ASP A 94 -11.60 20.83 -3.55
C ASP A 94 -12.22 21.64 -4.69
N ASP A 95 -13.36 22.30 -4.46
CA ASP A 95 -13.99 23.24 -5.40
C ASP A 95 -13.10 24.47 -5.70
N THR A 96 -11.96 24.59 -5.00
CA THR A 96 -10.89 25.56 -5.26
C THR A 96 -9.75 24.91 -6.04
N ILE A 97 -8.95 25.69 -6.78
CA ILE A 97 -7.81 25.19 -7.58
C ILE A 97 -6.68 24.58 -6.69
N VAL A 98 -6.84 24.58 -5.36
CA VAL A 98 -5.84 24.13 -4.39
C VAL A 98 -6.00 22.64 -4.09
N TRP A 99 -4.95 21.87 -4.33
CA TRP A 99 -4.88 20.44 -3.98
C TRP A 99 -4.68 20.23 -2.49
N LYS A 100 -5.67 19.69 -1.79
CA LYS A 100 -5.54 19.34 -0.37
C LYS A 100 -4.91 17.96 -0.24
N ARG A 101 -3.99 17.83 0.72
CA ARG A 101 -3.46 16.52 1.13
C ARG A 101 -4.24 16.04 2.33
N LYS A 102 -4.84 14.86 2.19
CA LYS A 102 -5.52 14.13 3.25
C LYS A 102 -4.72 12.87 3.57
N ILE A 103 -4.64 12.53 4.85
CA ILE A 103 -4.01 11.30 5.30
C ILE A 103 -5.11 10.38 5.81
N TRP A 104 -5.25 9.23 5.17
CA TRP A 104 -6.14 8.15 5.58
C TRP A 104 -5.35 7.07 6.28
N CYS A 105 -5.92 6.48 7.32
CA CYS A 105 -5.38 5.29 7.97
C CYS A 105 -6.20 4.09 7.52
N VAL A 106 -5.54 3.08 6.97
CA VAL A 106 -6.17 1.81 6.59
C VAL A 106 -5.54 0.69 7.39
N GLU A 107 -6.37 -0.01 8.17
CA GLU A 107 -5.97 -1.19 8.91
C GLU A 107 -6.34 -2.42 8.09
N ILE A 108 -5.36 -3.28 7.83
CA ILE A 108 -5.49 -4.41 6.92
C ILE A 108 -5.03 -5.67 7.66
N SER A 109 -5.97 -6.58 7.90
CA SER A 109 -5.64 -7.93 8.30
C SER A 109 -5.20 -8.74 7.07
N VAL A 110 -4.25 -9.65 7.26
CA VAL A 110 -3.74 -10.51 6.18
C VAL A 110 -3.77 -11.97 6.59
N GLU A 111 -4.08 -12.84 5.64
CA GLU A 111 -4.04 -14.28 5.83
C GLU A 111 -3.56 -15.02 4.58
N ARG A 112 -3.11 -16.26 4.77
CA ARG A 112 -2.65 -17.12 3.68
C ARG A 112 -3.74 -18.13 3.33
N ARG A 113 -4.15 -18.15 2.07
CA ARG A 113 -5.11 -19.12 1.50
C ARG A 113 -4.48 -19.75 0.25
N GLU A 114 -4.32 -21.07 0.26
CA GLU A 114 -3.82 -21.82 -0.91
C GLU A 114 -2.52 -21.27 -1.53
N GLY A 115 -1.59 -20.82 -0.67
CA GLY A 115 -0.31 -20.24 -1.12
C GLY A 115 -0.37 -18.77 -1.56
N GLN A 116 -1.55 -18.15 -1.56
CA GLN A 116 -1.77 -16.73 -1.86
C GLN A 116 -2.00 -15.95 -0.56
N ILE A 117 -1.69 -14.65 -0.59
CA ILE A 117 -1.95 -13.75 0.53
C ILE A 117 -3.20 -12.93 0.21
N TRP A 118 -4.16 -12.96 1.12
CA TRP A 118 -5.41 -12.21 1.05
C TRP A 118 -5.42 -11.16 2.16
N GLY A 119 -5.89 -9.98 1.83
CA GLY A 119 -6.08 -8.86 2.73
C GLY A 119 -7.56 -8.58 2.94
N LYS A 120 -7.87 -8.06 4.12
CA LYS A 120 -9.19 -7.51 4.43
C LYS A 120 -9.00 -6.17 5.13
N VAL A 121 -9.68 -5.15 4.62
CA VAL A 121 -9.74 -3.84 5.28
C VAL A 121 -10.62 -3.99 6.53
N GLU A 122 -10.02 -3.82 7.70
CA GLU A 122 -10.71 -3.81 8.98
C GLU A 122 -11.22 -2.40 9.32
N CYS A 123 -10.45 -1.38 8.94
CA CYS A 123 -10.78 0.02 9.17
C CYS A 123 -10.20 0.91 8.05
N CYS A 124 -10.90 1.99 7.69
CA CYS A 124 -10.44 2.97 6.72
C CYS A 124 -11.00 4.36 7.07
N ASP A 125 -10.22 5.14 7.81
CA ASP A 125 -10.66 6.42 8.37
C ASP A 125 -9.75 7.57 7.95
N LEU A 126 -10.35 8.77 7.81
CA LEU A 126 -9.61 10.01 7.61
C LEU A 126 -8.94 10.41 8.93
N LEU A 127 -7.62 10.39 8.96
CA LEU A 127 -6.85 10.74 10.15
C LEU A 127 -6.55 12.24 10.23
N LEU A 128 -6.13 12.84 9.11
CA LEU A 128 -5.76 14.24 9.03
C LEU A 128 -6.28 14.88 7.75
N ASP A 129 -6.93 16.03 7.89
CA ASP A 129 -7.33 16.92 6.80
C ASP A 129 -6.62 18.26 7.00
N GLY A 130 -5.69 18.61 6.10
CA GLY A 130 -4.97 19.88 6.20
C GLY A 130 -3.54 19.84 5.69
N HIS A 131 -3.33 19.62 4.38
CA HIS A 131 -2.02 19.76 3.71
C HIS A 131 -0.84 19.09 4.44
N PHE A 132 -1.07 17.98 5.13
CA PHE A 132 -0.04 17.27 5.88
C PHE A 132 0.74 16.31 4.98
N ASP A 133 2.00 16.09 5.31
CA ASP A 133 2.87 15.08 4.71
C ASP A 133 3.34 14.10 5.79
N ILE A 134 3.53 12.83 5.40
CA ILE A 134 4.04 11.79 6.28
C ILE A 134 5.55 11.72 6.12
N THR A 135 6.28 12.13 7.16
CA THR A 135 7.75 12.07 7.15
C THR A 135 8.26 10.70 7.59
N LYS A 136 7.66 10.14 8.64
CA LYS A 136 8.02 8.83 9.20
C LYS A 136 6.84 8.23 9.96
N SER A 137 6.72 6.91 9.90
CA SER A 137 5.80 6.10 10.70
C SER A 137 6.60 5.14 11.58
N ILE A 138 6.30 5.09 12.87
CA ILE A 138 6.95 4.18 13.83
C ILE A 138 5.90 3.44 14.64
N VAL A 139 6.20 2.20 14.99
CA VAL A 139 5.39 1.41 15.91
C VAL A 139 5.98 1.57 17.30
N VAL A 140 5.16 2.03 18.25
CA VAL A 140 5.55 2.16 19.65
C VAL A 140 4.92 1.02 20.43
N THR A 141 5.77 0.15 20.99
CA THR A 141 5.36 -0.87 21.96
C THR A 141 5.44 -0.26 23.36
N LEU A 142 4.31 -0.17 24.04
CA LEU A 142 4.19 0.32 25.42
C LEU A 142 4.46 -0.79 26.43
#